data_AF-A0A2N5A4Y9-F1
#
_entry.id   AF-A0A2N5A4Y9-F1
#
_cell.length_a   1.000
_cell.length_b   1.000
_cell.length_c   1.000
_cell.angle_alpha   90.00
_cell.angle_beta   90.00
_cell.angle_gamma   90.00
#
_symmetry.space_group_name_H-M   'P 1'
#
loop_
_entity.id
_entity.type
_entity.pdbx_description
1 polymer ?
#
loop_
_entity_poly.entity_id
_entity_poly.type
_entity_poly.pdbx_seq_one_letter_code
_entity_poly.pdbx_strand_id
1 'polypeptide(L)'
;LYEAAATIFYTPGQVTRGAAHVRDAIDLKRMMILVWFAVFPAMFWGMYNVGLQTLPALHKLYGAEQLQQVIANNWHYSVAQWLGVSFSADAGWLSMMTLGAVFFLPIYITVFIVGGFWEVLFAIVRKHEINEGFFVTSILFALIVPPTLPLWQAALGISFGVVIAKEIFGGTGRNFLNPALAGRAFLFFAYPAQISGDLVWTAADGFSGATPLSQ
;
A
#
# COMPACT_ATOMS: atom_id res chain seq x y z
N LEU A 1 20.19 -7.73 -3.38
CA LEU A 1 19.47 -8.65 -2.47
C LEU A 1 20.29 -9.03 -1.24
N TYR A 2 21.51 -9.60 -1.39
CA TYR A 2 22.40 -9.92 -0.26
C TYR A 2 22.66 -8.71 0.68
N GLU A 3 22.84 -7.54 0.11
CA GLU A 3 23.13 -6.29 0.83
C GLU A 3 21.94 -5.75 1.64
N ALA A 4 20.69 -6.07 1.27
CA ALA A 4 19.52 -5.63 2.03
C ALA A 4 19.42 -6.34 3.38
N ALA A 5 19.61 -7.66 3.41
CA ALA A 5 19.57 -8.45 4.63
C ALA A 5 20.76 -8.17 5.56
N ALA A 6 21.96 -7.98 4.98
CA ALA A 6 23.16 -7.70 5.77
C ALA A 6 23.07 -6.36 6.52
N THR A 7 22.53 -5.30 5.91
CA THR A 7 22.42 -3.99 6.58
C THR A 7 21.37 -3.95 7.70
N ILE A 8 20.39 -4.85 7.69
CA ILE A 8 19.40 -4.94 8.79
C ILE A 8 20.08 -5.40 10.09
N PHE A 9 20.99 -6.37 10.00
CA PHE A 9 21.63 -6.98 11.17
C PHE A 9 23.05 -6.49 11.45
N TYR A 10 23.73 -5.91 10.46
CA TYR A 10 25.14 -5.52 10.55
C TYR A 10 25.36 -4.07 10.11
N THR A 11 26.26 -3.38 10.83
CA THR A 11 26.70 -2.03 10.47
C THR A 11 27.68 -2.09 9.29
N PRO A 12 27.55 -1.25 8.26
CA PRO A 12 28.52 -1.17 7.18
C PRO A 12 29.92 -0.83 7.74
N GLY A 13 30.94 -1.63 7.40
CA GLY A 13 32.32 -1.39 7.82
C GLY A 13 33.03 -0.24 7.08
N GLN A 14 32.28 0.57 6.31
CA GLN A 14 32.83 1.70 5.58
C GLN A 14 32.93 2.92 6.50
N VAL A 15 34.16 3.37 6.76
CA VAL A 15 34.43 4.59 7.52
C VAL A 15 34.96 5.67 6.57
N THR A 16 34.56 6.92 6.80
CA THR A 16 35.11 8.07 6.08
C THR A 16 36.61 8.17 6.36
N ARG A 17 37.46 7.94 5.34
CA ARG A 17 38.92 7.97 5.47
C ARG A 17 39.54 9.38 5.48
N GLY A 18 38.76 10.41 5.13
CA GLY A 18 39.18 11.82 5.07
C GLY A 18 38.59 12.72 6.16
N ALA A 19 39.04 13.98 6.19
CA ALA A 19 38.42 15.01 7.03
C ALA A 19 37.04 15.38 6.48
N ALA A 20 35.98 14.99 7.20
CA ALA A 20 34.61 15.39 6.91
C ALA A 20 34.27 16.63 7.75
N HIS A 21 33.59 17.61 7.15
CA HIS A 21 33.16 18.83 7.84
C HIS A 21 32.19 18.55 8.99
N VAL A 22 31.31 17.55 8.81
CA VAL A 22 30.42 16.99 9.84
C VAL A 22 30.43 15.47 9.69
N ARG A 23 30.55 14.75 10.80
CA ARG A 23 30.37 13.29 10.85
C ARG A 23 28.99 12.99 11.39
N ASP A 24 28.11 12.53 10.52
CA ASP A 24 26.78 12.07 10.90
C ASP A 24 26.75 10.54 10.95
N ALA A 25 25.99 9.99 11.90
CA ALA A 25 25.74 8.56 12.05
C ALA A 25 24.50 8.10 11.28
N ILE A 26 23.74 9.03 10.69
CA ILE A 26 22.51 8.75 9.95
C ILE A 26 22.83 8.21 8.56
N ASP A 27 22.41 6.96 8.32
CA ASP A 27 22.43 6.29 7.02
C ASP A 27 21.04 6.38 6.38
N LEU A 28 20.96 6.82 5.12
CA LEU A 28 19.71 6.89 4.34
C LEU A 28 18.95 5.56 4.35
N LYS A 29 19.67 4.44 4.26
CA LYS A 29 19.09 3.11 4.24
C LYS A 29 18.41 2.78 5.57
N ARG A 30 19.08 3.09 6.69
CA ARG A 30 18.52 2.91 8.05
C ARG A 30 17.30 3.79 8.27
N MET A 31 17.34 5.04 7.80
CA MET A 31 16.21 5.95 7.89
C MET A 31 14.99 5.46 7.11
N MET A 32 15.18 4.95 5.89
CA MET A 32 14.07 4.43 5.08
C MET A 32 13.43 3.20 5.70
N ILE A 33 14.23 2.28 6.25
CA ILE A 33 13.72 1.09 6.96
C ILE A 33 12.98 1.52 8.25
N LEU A 34 13.52 2.48 9.01
CA LEU A 34 12.87 3.01 10.20
C LEU A 34 11.49 3.60 9.87
N VAL A 35 11.40 4.42 8.82
CA VAL A 35 10.13 5.01 8.37
C VAL A 35 9.16 3.93 7.90
N TRP A 36 9.65 2.92 7.19
CA TRP A 36 8.83 1.79 6.76
C TRP A 36 8.24 1.03 7.96
N PHE A 37 9.03 0.75 9.00
CA PHE A 37 8.51 0.16 10.24
C PHE A 37 7.57 1.09 11.00
N ALA A 38 7.85 2.40 11.02
CA ALA A 38 7.03 3.37 11.72
C ALA A 38 5.60 3.48 11.15
N VAL A 39 5.38 3.06 9.89
CA VAL A 39 4.04 3.04 9.28
C VAL A 39 3.23 1.80 9.68
N PHE A 40 3.84 0.76 10.26
CA PHE A 40 3.15 -0.50 10.57
C PHE A 40 1.96 -0.34 11.54
N PRO A 41 2.04 0.47 12.61
CA PRO A 41 0.88 0.71 13.46
C PRO A 41 -0.32 1.25 12.69
N ALA A 42 -0.09 2.21 11.78
CA ALA A 42 -1.14 2.77 10.92
C ALA A 42 -1.65 1.74 9.90
N MET A 43 -0.76 0.92 9.35
CA MET A 43 -1.13 -0.18 8.44
C MET A 43 -2.04 -1.20 9.12
N PHE A 44 -1.69 -1.67 10.32
CA PHE A 44 -2.51 -2.63 11.06
C PHE A 44 -3.85 -2.03 11.49
N TRP A 45 -3.85 -0.77 11.93
CA TRP A 45 -5.10 -0.07 12.22
C TRP A 45 -5.98 0.06 10.98
N GLY A 46 -5.39 0.36 9.81
CA GLY A 46 -6.09 0.39 8.53
C GLY A 46 -6.73 -0.95 8.17
N MET A 47 -5.98 -2.05 8.27
CA MET A 47 -6.49 -3.41 8.03
C MET A 47 -7.66 -3.73 8.97
N TYR A 48 -7.51 -3.47 10.26
CA TYR A 48 -8.59 -3.66 11.22
C TYR A 48 -9.83 -2.82 10.88
N ASN A 49 -9.64 -1.55 10.55
CA ASN A 49 -10.73 -0.61 10.27
C ASN A 49 -11.50 -0.99 9.00
N VAL A 50 -10.82 -1.50 7.97
CA VAL A 50 -11.49 -2.04 6.77
C VAL A 50 -12.43 -3.18 7.16
N GLY A 51 -11.98 -4.13 7.97
CA GLY A 51 -12.84 -5.22 8.45
C GLY A 51 -13.98 -4.75 9.35
N LEU A 52 -13.69 -3.82 10.28
CA LEU A 52 -14.65 -3.21 11.20
C LEU A 52 -15.82 -2.54 10.46
N GLN A 53 -15.55 -1.87 9.35
CA GLN A 53 -16.59 -1.22 8.54
C GLN A 53 -17.30 -2.19 7.59
N THR A 54 -16.58 -3.19 7.09
CA THR A 54 -17.09 -4.15 6.11
C THR A 54 -18.14 -5.10 6.71
N LEU A 55 -17.91 -5.64 7.90
CA LEU A 55 -18.82 -6.64 8.48
C LEU A 55 -20.22 -6.08 8.80
N PRO A 56 -20.37 -4.90 9.45
CA PRO A 56 -21.68 -4.30 9.64
C PRO A 56 -22.34 -3.88 8.32
N ALA A 57 -21.54 -3.43 7.34
CA ALA A 57 -22.05 -3.06 6.02
C ALA A 57 -22.63 -4.27 5.28
N LEU A 58 -21.96 -5.42 5.32
CA LEU A 58 -22.44 -6.67 4.72
C LEU A 58 -23.75 -7.15 5.36
N HIS A 59 -23.85 -7.12 6.70
CA HIS A 59 -25.10 -7.49 7.39
C HIS A 59 -26.26 -6.54 7.14
N LYS A 60 -25.98 -5.26 6.90
CA LYS A 60 -27.01 -4.28 6.57
C LYS A 60 -27.56 -4.47 5.15
N LEU A 61 -26.71 -4.91 4.22
CA LEU A 61 -27.05 -5.03 2.80
C LEU A 61 -27.61 -6.38 2.40
N TYR A 62 -27.12 -7.46 3.01
CA TYR A 62 -27.43 -8.83 2.59
C TYR A 62 -28.04 -9.65 3.73
N GLY A 63 -29.14 -10.34 3.44
CA GLY A 63 -29.68 -11.36 4.33
C GLY A 63 -28.78 -12.60 4.40
N ALA A 64 -29.03 -13.52 5.34
CA ALA A 64 -28.17 -14.69 5.58
C ALA A 64 -27.93 -15.57 4.35
N GLU A 65 -28.96 -15.81 3.53
CA GLU A 65 -28.85 -16.62 2.30
C GLU A 65 -28.08 -15.89 1.19
N GLN A 66 -28.27 -14.57 1.06
CA GLN A 66 -27.58 -13.75 0.06
C GLN A 66 -26.12 -13.53 0.42
N LEU A 67 -25.80 -13.44 1.70
CA LEU A 67 -24.43 -13.26 2.20
C LEU A 67 -23.52 -14.42 1.75
N GLN A 68 -24.00 -15.66 1.82
CA GLN A 68 -23.25 -16.82 1.33
C GLN A 68 -22.95 -16.74 -0.18
N GLN A 69 -23.90 -16.24 -0.98
CA GLN A 69 -23.68 -16.03 -2.41
C GLN A 69 -22.64 -14.94 -2.68
N VAL A 70 -22.71 -13.81 -1.96
CA VAL A 70 -21.73 -12.72 -2.08
C VAL A 70 -20.32 -13.19 -1.70
N ILE A 71 -20.20 -13.98 -0.62
CA ILE A 71 -18.92 -14.53 -0.18
C ILE A 71 -18.32 -15.46 -1.25
N ALA A 72 -19.14 -16.31 -1.87
CA ALA A 72 -18.69 -17.23 -2.92
C ALA A 72 -18.30 -16.51 -4.22
N ASN A 73 -18.95 -15.39 -4.54
CA ASN A 73 -18.71 -14.64 -5.77
C ASN A 73 -17.46 -13.74 -5.70
N ASN A 74 -17.07 -13.29 -4.51
CA ASN A 74 -15.91 -12.44 -4.32
C ASN A 74 -14.73 -13.22 -3.75
N TRP A 75 -13.64 -13.27 -4.49
CA TRP A 75 -12.44 -13.99 -4.07
C TRP A 75 -11.84 -13.47 -2.77
N HIS A 76 -11.98 -12.17 -2.45
CA HIS A 76 -11.49 -11.63 -1.17
C HIS A 76 -12.24 -12.25 0.01
N TYR A 77 -13.58 -12.33 -0.07
CA TYR A 77 -14.38 -12.94 0.99
C TYR A 77 -14.19 -14.46 1.03
N SER A 78 -14.07 -15.11 -0.12
CA SER A 78 -13.78 -16.54 -0.20
C SER A 78 -12.44 -16.89 0.46
N VAL A 79 -11.39 -16.11 0.20
CA VAL A 79 -10.07 -16.28 0.83
C VAL A 79 -10.14 -15.97 2.33
N ALA A 80 -10.85 -14.92 2.72
CA ALA A 80 -11.07 -14.60 4.13
C ALA A 80 -11.78 -15.74 4.88
N GLN A 81 -12.82 -16.34 4.28
CA GLN A 81 -13.51 -17.50 4.83
C GLN A 81 -12.57 -18.70 4.97
N TRP A 82 -11.73 -18.96 3.97
CA TRP A 82 -10.73 -20.02 4.01
C TRP A 82 -9.68 -19.80 5.12
N LEU A 83 -9.31 -18.55 5.40
CA LEU A 83 -8.44 -18.15 6.50
C LEU A 83 -9.11 -18.19 7.88
N GLY A 84 -10.37 -18.61 7.96
CA GLY A 84 -11.12 -18.76 9.22
C GLY A 84 -11.75 -17.46 9.73
N VAL A 85 -12.00 -16.47 8.86
CA VAL A 85 -12.73 -15.25 9.23
C VAL A 85 -14.18 -15.59 9.58
N SER A 86 -14.58 -15.20 10.78
CA SER A 86 -16.00 -15.22 11.17
C SER A 86 -16.69 -14.00 10.59
N PHE A 87 -17.70 -14.21 9.75
CA PHE A 87 -18.56 -13.15 9.22
C PHE A 87 -19.76 -12.84 10.13
N SER A 88 -19.77 -13.30 11.38
CA SER A 88 -20.83 -13.02 12.35
C SER A 88 -20.77 -11.58 12.86
N ALA A 89 -21.87 -11.09 13.45
CA ALA A 89 -21.93 -9.75 14.04
C ALA A 89 -20.92 -9.57 15.20
N ASP A 90 -20.58 -10.66 15.90
CA ASP A 90 -19.62 -10.69 17.01
C ASP A 90 -18.21 -11.15 16.57
N ALA A 91 -17.84 -10.87 15.32
CA ALA A 91 -16.51 -11.23 14.82
C ALA A 91 -15.40 -10.65 15.70
N GLY A 92 -14.46 -11.49 16.13
CA GLY A 92 -13.32 -11.05 16.92
C GLY A 92 -12.41 -10.10 16.13
N TRP A 93 -11.62 -9.31 16.85
CA TRP A 93 -10.70 -8.33 16.25
C TRP A 93 -9.73 -8.94 15.23
N LEU A 94 -9.32 -10.20 15.44
CA LEU A 94 -8.46 -10.93 14.51
C LEU A 94 -9.16 -11.23 13.18
N SER A 95 -10.44 -11.59 13.20
CA SER A 95 -11.25 -11.79 11.98
C SER A 95 -11.43 -10.50 11.20
N MET A 96 -11.64 -9.37 11.89
CA MET A 96 -11.72 -8.05 11.25
C MET A 96 -10.38 -7.68 10.59
N MET A 97 -9.27 -7.87 11.30
CA MET A 97 -7.93 -7.56 10.79
C MET A 97 -7.56 -8.44 9.58
N THR A 98 -7.82 -9.75 9.63
CA THR A 98 -7.53 -10.66 8.51
C THR A 98 -8.41 -10.36 7.30
N LEU A 99 -9.69 -10.01 7.49
CA LEU A 99 -10.56 -9.57 6.40
C LEU A 99 -9.97 -8.34 5.68
N GLY A 100 -9.58 -7.30 6.42
CA GLY A 100 -8.94 -6.13 5.80
C GLY A 100 -7.56 -6.42 5.20
N ALA A 101 -6.80 -7.36 5.77
CA ALA A 101 -5.53 -7.79 5.21
C ALA A 101 -5.69 -8.45 3.83
N VAL A 102 -6.77 -9.21 3.61
CA VAL A 102 -7.06 -9.83 2.30
C VAL A 102 -7.33 -8.77 1.22
N PHE A 103 -7.91 -7.61 1.56
CA PHE A 103 -8.06 -6.50 0.61
C PHE A 103 -6.76 -5.72 0.40
N PHE A 104 -6.02 -5.43 1.48
CA PHE A 104 -4.83 -4.59 1.42
C PHE A 104 -3.60 -5.30 0.80
N LEU A 105 -3.32 -6.55 1.20
CA LEU A 105 -2.09 -7.23 0.81
C LEU A 105 -1.95 -7.41 -0.72
N PRO A 106 -2.99 -7.78 -1.48
CA PRO A 106 -2.91 -7.88 -2.93
C PRO A 106 -2.57 -6.55 -3.60
N ILE A 107 -3.13 -5.44 -3.12
CA ILE A 107 -2.81 -4.09 -3.61
C ILE A 107 -1.33 -3.79 -3.31
N TYR A 108 -0.90 -3.98 -2.07
CA TYR A 108 0.50 -3.74 -1.67
C TYR A 108 1.49 -4.57 -2.50
N ILE A 109 1.22 -5.87 -2.69
CA ILE A 109 2.06 -6.77 -3.49
C ILE A 109 2.13 -6.28 -4.94
N THR A 110 0.99 -5.92 -5.53
CA THR A 110 0.94 -5.44 -6.91
C THR A 110 1.74 -4.15 -7.08
N VAL A 111 1.56 -3.20 -6.16
CA VAL A 111 2.28 -1.92 -6.15
C VAL A 111 3.78 -2.14 -5.99
N PHE A 112 4.18 -3.02 -5.08
CA PHE A 112 5.58 -3.35 -4.83
C PHE A 112 6.25 -4.00 -6.03
N ILE A 113 5.60 -4.99 -6.66
CA ILE A 113 6.15 -5.70 -7.82
C ILE A 113 6.26 -4.76 -9.02
N VAL A 114 5.21 -4.01 -9.35
CA VAL A 114 5.17 -3.18 -10.56
C VAL A 114 6.06 -1.95 -10.42
N GLY A 115 6.02 -1.27 -9.28
CA GLY A 115 6.90 -0.11 -9.06
C GLY A 115 8.37 -0.53 -8.90
N GLY A 116 8.64 -1.67 -8.25
CA GLY A 116 9.98 -2.22 -8.12
C GLY A 116 10.55 -2.65 -9.48
N PHE A 117 9.71 -3.22 -10.36
CA PHE A 117 10.09 -3.51 -11.74
C PHE A 117 10.58 -2.26 -12.48
N TRP A 118 9.84 -1.15 -12.40
CA TRP A 118 10.25 0.10 -13.05
C TRP A 118 11.55 0.65 -12.45
N GLU A 119 11.69 0.67 -11.13
CA GLU A 119 12.90 1.17 -10.51
C GLU A 119 14.14 0.34 -10.87
N VAL A 120 14.02 -0.99 -10.86
CA VAL A 120 15.09 -1.90 -11.28
C VAL A 120 15.44 -1.67 -12.76
N LEU A 121 14.43 -1.52 -13.62
CA LEU A 121 14.64 -1.26 -15.04
C LEU A 121 15.42 0.04 -15.26
N PHE A 122 15.00 1.14 -14.61
CA PHE A 122 15.68 2.43 -14.74
C PHE A 122 17.09 2.41 -14.14
N ALA A 123 17.30 1.71 -13.02
CA ALA A 123 18.61 1.51 -12.42
C ALA A 123 19.58 0.75 -13.36
N ILE A 124 19.09 -0.28 -14.05
CA ILE A 124 19.87 -1.01 -15.06
C ILE A 124 20.21 -0.11 -16.25
N VAL A 125 19.23 0.61 -16.79
CA VAL A 125 19.42 1.49 -17.95
C VAL A 125 20.42 2.61 -17.65
N ARG A 126 20.36 3.18 -16.44
CA ARG A 126 21.20 4.32 -16.02
C ARG A 126 22.45 3.93 -15.24
N LYS A 127 22.67 2.63 -15.00
CA LYS A 127 23.84 2.08 -14.33
C LYS A 127 24.09 2.70 -12.95
N HIS A 128 23.04 2.89 -12.16
CA HIS A 128 23.16 3.32 -10.77
C HIS A 128 22.61 2.26 -9.81
N GLU A 129 22.93 2.39 -8.53
CA GLU A 129 22.45 1.49 -7.49
C GLU A 129 20.94 1.66 -7.24
N ILE A 130 20.30 0.60 -6.79
CA ILE A 130 18.87 0.60 -6.42
C ILE A 130 18.75 1.27 -5.06
N ASN A 131 17.87 2.27 -4.95
CA ASN A 131 17.65 2.99 -3.71
C ASN A 131 16.48 2.37 -2.92
N GLU A 132 16.61 2.25 -1.60
CA GLU A 132 15.56 1.67 -0.76
C GLU A 132 14.36 2.59 -0.52
N GLY A 133 14.42 3.85 -0.98
CA GLY A 133 13.31 4.80 -0.88
C GLY A 133 12.00 4.34 -1.54
N PHE A 134 12.05 3.39 -2.45
CA PHE A 134 10.83 2.81 -3.01
C PHE A 134 10.03 1.94 -2.04
N PHE A 135 10.67 1.26 -1.08
CA PHE A 135 9.95 0.49 -0.04
C PHE A 135 8.95 1.37 0.71
N VAL A 136 9.36 2.61 0.99
CA VAL A 136 8.50 3.62 1.63
C VAL A 136 7.42 4.09 0.65
N THR A 137 7.78 4.32 -0.61
CA THR A 137 6.83 4.78 -1.64
C THR A 137 5.71 3.75 -1.88
N SER A 138 6.04 2.46 -1.95
CA SER A 138 5.07 1.38 -2.21
C SER A 138 4.08 1.21 -1.06
N ILE A 139 4.56 1.25 0.19
CA ILE A 139 3.66 1.11 1.35
C ILE A 139 2.77 2.35 1.51
N LEU A 140 3.33 3.55 1.31
CA LEU A 140 2.55 4.79 1.38
C LEU A 140 1.51 4.85 0.28
N PHE A 141 1.85 4.47 -0.95
CA PHE A 141 0.89 4.42 -2.05
C PHE A 141 -0.25 3.44 -1.78
N ALA A 142 0.04 2.24 -1.27
CA ALA A 142 -0.97 1.25 -0.95
C ALA A 142 -1.90 1.70 0.20
N LEU A 143 -1.42 2.53 1.13
CA LEU A 143 -2.21 3.03 2.27
C LEU A 143 -3.09 4.23 1.94
N ILE A 144 -2.79 5.00 0.89
CA ILE A 144 -3.54 6.21 0.52
C ILE A 144 -4.64 5.95 -0.53
N VAL A 145 -4.75 4.71 -1.00
CA VAL A 145 -5.77 4.27 -1.95
C VAL A 145 -6.87 3.47 -1.25
N PRO A 146 -8.11 3.47 -1.77
CA PRO A 146 -9.18 2.64 -1.27
C PRO A 146 -8.86 1.14 -1.33
N PRO A 147 -9.39 0.34 -0.39
CA PRO A 147 -9.16 -1.11 -0.33
C PRO A 147 -9.84 -1.90 -1.46
N THR A 148 -10.82 -1.30 -2.14
CA THR A 148 -11.57 -1.91 -3.25
C THR A 148 -10.96 -1.61 -4.62
N LEU A 149 -9.84 -0.89 -4.67
CA LEU A 149 -9.26 -0.41 -5.91
C LEU A 149 -8.76 -1.60 -6.75
N PRO A 150 -9.17 -1.72 -8.02
CA PRO A 150 -8.76 -2.83 -8.87
C PRO A 150 -7.24 -2.92 -9.02
N LEU A 151 -6.66 -4.13 -8.92
CA LEU A 151 -5.21 -4.33 -8.91
C LEU A 151 -4.50 -3.72 -10.13
N TRP A 152 -5.12 -3.76 -11.31
CA TRP A 152 -4.57 -3.16 -12.52
C TRP A 152 -4.50 -1.63 -12.45
N GLN A 153 -5.45 -0.96 -11.79
CA GLN A 153 -5.39 0.49 -11.58
C GLN A 153 -4.27 0.83 -10.58
N ALA A 154 -4.12 0.04 -9.52
CA ALA A 154 -3.00 0.22 -8.59
C ALA A 154 -1.65 0.11 -9.32
N ALA A 155 -1.51 -0.85 -10.24
CA ALA A 155 -0.34 -1.01 -11.11
C ALA A 155 -0.09 0.20 -12.02
N LEU A 156 -1.13 0.74 -12.66
CA LEU A 156 -1.00 1.94 -13.50
C LEU A 156 -0.65 3.18 -12.68
N GLY A 157 -1.28 3.36 -11.52
CA GLY A 157 -1.04 4.50 -10.63
C GLY A 157 0.40 4.54 -10.12
N ILE A 158 0.93 3.41 -9.65
CA ILE A 158 2.34 3.35 -9.22
C ILE A 158 3.29 3.51 -10.41
N SER A 159 2.95 2.97 -11.59
CA SER A 159 3.77 3.13 -12.80
C SER A 159 3.89 4.60 -13.18
N PHE A 160 2.77 5.34 -13.18
CA PHE A 160 2.79 6.78 -13.44
C PHE A 160 3.62 7.52 -12.39
N GLY A 161 3.39 7.25 -11.11
CA GLY A 161 4.13 7.89 -10.01
C GLY A 161 5.64 7.63 -10.08
N VAL A 162 6.06 6.38 -10.25
CA VAL A 162 7.49 6.02 -10.30
C VAL A 162 8.12 6.55 -11.58
N VAL A 163 7.54 6.27 -12.75
CA VAL A 163 8.18 6.64 -14.01
C VAL A 163 8.16 8.15 -14.21
N ILE A 164 6.98 8.77 -14.14
CA ILE A 164 6.83 10.19 -14.49
C ILE A 164 7.38 11.10 -13.40
N ALA A 165 7.05 10.85 -12.13
CA ALA A 165 7.39 11.79 -11.07
C ALA A 165 8.78 11.58 -10.43
N LYS A 166 9.36 10.39 -10.57
CA LYS A 166 10.65 10.05 -9.95
C LYS A 166 11.73 9.74 -10.99
N GLU A 167 11.54 8.71 -11.78
CA GLU A 167 12.62 8.16 -12.61
C GLU A 167 12.96 9.08 -13.79
N ILE A 168 12.00 9.73 -14.45
CA ILE A 168 12.31 10.68 -15.53
C ILE A 168 13.27 11.79 -15.06
N PHE A 169 13.12 12.25 -13.81
CA PHE A 169 13.90 13.36 -13.25
C PHE A 169 15.27 12.96 -12.67
N GLY A 170 15.63 11.67 -12.73
CA GLY A 170 16.93 11.21 -12.25
C GLY A 170 16.89 10.33 -11.01
N GLY A 171 15.70 9.91 -10.56
CA GLY A 171 15.55 8.99 -9.44
C GLY A 171 15.49 9.68 -8.06
N THR A 172 15.78 8.93 -7.02
CA THR A 172 15.70 9.40 -5.62
C THR A 172 16.65 10.57 -5.36
N GLY A 173 16.13 11.66 -4.78
CA GLY A 173 16.89 12.88 -4.46
C GLY A 173 16.86 13.93 -5.57
N ARG A 174 16.29 13.61 -6.75
CA ARG A 174 16.02 14.57 -7.84
C ARG A 174 14.54 14.69 -8.18
N ASN A 175 13.69 13.94 -7.49
CA ASN A 175 12.25 14.00 -7.63
C ASN A 175 11.72 15.34 -7.09
N PHE A 176 11.13 16.15 -7.97
CA PHE A 176 10.58 17.46 -7.61
C PHE A 176 9.23 17.37 -6.88
N LEU A 177 8.57 16.20 -6.92
CA LEU A 177 7.30 15.95 -6.24
C LEU A 177 7.25 14.53 -5.64
N ASN A 178 6.27 14.29 -4.76
CA ASN A 178 6.09 13.00 -4.11
C ASN A 178 5.53 11.95 -5.09
N PRO A 179 6.26 10.86 -5.39
CA PRO A 179 5.86 9.87 -6.39
C PRO A 179 4.56 9.13 -6.05
N ALA A 180 4.33 8.82 -4.76
CA ALA A 180 3.10 8.15 -4.32
C ALA A 180 1.88 9.06 -4.51
N LEU A 181 2.01 10.34 -4.14
CA LEU A 181 0.93 11.31 -4.33
C LEU A 181 0.68 11.61 -5.82
N ALA A 182 1.72 11.61 -6.65
CA ALA A 182 1.60 11.75 -8.09
C ALA A 182 0.78 10.61 -8.71
N GLY A 183 1.09 9.36 -8.32
CA GLY A 183 0.32 8.20 -8.75
C GLY A 183 -1.13 8.29 -8.30
N ARG A 184 -1.38 8.73 -7.06
CA ARG A 184 -2.75 8.91 -6.54
C ARG A 184 -3.49 10.02 -7.30
N ALA A 185 -2.83 11.13 -7.60
CA ALA A 185 -3.41 12.21 -8.40
C ALA A 185 -3.75 11.75 -9.82
N PHE A 186 -2.89 10.92 -10.43
CA PHE A 186 -3.20 10.30 -11.71
C PHE A 186 -4.47 9.43 -11.64
N LEU A 187 -4.59 8.57 -10.63
CA LEU A 187 -5.80 7.77 -10.44
C LEU A 187 -7.04 8.63 -10.15
N PHE A 188 -6.86 9.72 -9.40
CA PHE A 188 -7.92 10.68 -9.09
C PHE A 188 -8.55 11.29 -10.35
N PHE A 189 -7.73 11.71 -11.32
CA PHE A 189 -8.24 12.32 -12.55
C PHE A 189 -8.60 11.31 -13.64
N ALA A 190 -7.89 10.18 -13.73
CA ALA A 190 -8.12 9.18 -14.78
C ALA A 190 -9.29 8.22 -14.44
N TYR A 191 -9.45 7.87 -13.16
CA TYR A 191 -10.41 6.86 -12.68
C TYR A 191 -11.17 7.34 -11.43
N PRO A 192 -11.94 8.45 -11.53
CA PRO A 192 -12.59 9.07 -10.38
C PRO A 192 -13.59 8.14 -9.67
N ALA A 193 -14.22 7.21 -10.40
CA ALA A 193 -15.24 6.31 -9.85
C ALA A 193 -14.70 5.31 -8.81
N GLN A 194 -13.40 4.99 -8.83
CA GLN A 194 -12.77 4.00 -7.94
C GLN A 194 -11.96 4.66 -6.80
N ILE A 195 -11.82 5.98 -6.82
CA ILE A 195 -10.96 6.74 -5.89
C ILE A 195 -11.73 7.83 -5.13
N SER A 196 -12.95 8.15 -5.56
CA SER A 196 -13.79 9.22 -5.03
C SER A 196 -15.26 8.81 -5.01
N GLY A 197 -16.05 9.48 -4.15
CA GLY A 197 -17.45 9.17 -3.90
C GLY A 197 -17.67 8.34 -2.64
N ASP A 198 -18.92 7.93 -2.40
CA ASP A 198 -19.36 7.34 -1.13
C ASP A 198 -19.33 5.81 -1.08
N LEU A 199 -19.12 5.16 -2.25
CA LEU A 199 -19.20 3.70 -2.40
C LEU A 199 -17.85 2.97 -2.25
N VAL A 200 -16.74 3.70 -2.41
CA VAL A 200 -15.41 3.08 -2.58
C VAL A 200 -14.69 2.81 -1.26
N TRP A 201 -15.10 3.46 -0.17
CA TRP A 201 -14.39 3.44 1.11
C TRP A 201 -14.69 2.23 1.99
N THR A 202 -15.85 1.62 1.80
CA THR A 202 -16.25 0.39 2.48
C THR A 202 -16.14 -0.78 1.52
N ALA A 203 -15.45 -1.85 1.92
CA ALA A 203 -15.34 -3.06 1.12
C ALA A 203 -16.61 -3.90 1.21
N ALA A 204 -17.76 -3.31 0.86
CA ALA A 204 -19.07 -3.94 0.74
C ALA A 204 -19.77 -3.31 -0.47
N ASP A 205 -19.99 -4.11 -1.51
CA ASP A 205 -20.58 -3.62 -2.75
C ASP A 205 -22.03 -3.15 -2.51
N GLY A 206 -22.34 -1.92 -2.96
CA GLY A 206 -23.63 -1.26 -2.73
C GLY A 206 -23.77 -0.50 -1.40
N PHE A 207 -22.75 -0.48 -0.53
CA PHE A 207 -22.80 0.33 0.68
C PHE A 207 -22.42 1.77 0.37
N SER A 208 -23.36 2.69 0.52
CA SER A 208 -23.09 4.13 0.45
C SER A 208 -22.84 4.68 1.85
N GLY A 209 -21.61 5.09 2.13
CA GLY A 209 -21.24 5.75 3.37
C GLY A 209 -20.82 7.19 3.09
N ALA A 210 -21.58 8.17 3.61
CA ALA A 210 -21.20 9.57 3.52
C ALA A 210 -19.83 9.78 4.19
N THR A 211 -18.87 10.33 3.45
CA THR A 211 -17.58 10.65 4.05
C THR A 211 -17.75 11.83 5.04
N PRO A 212 -17.19 11.80 6.26
CA PRO A 212 -17.37 12.87 7.25
C PRO A 212 -16.91 14.27 6.79
N LEU A 213 -16.09 14.33 5.73
CA LEU A 213 -15.53 15.56 5.16
C LEU A 213 -16.29 16.05 3.91
N SER A 214 -17.29 15.32 3.42
CA SER A 214 -18.13 15.74 2.30
C SER A 214 -19.45 16.39 2.76
N GLN A 215 -19.59 16.66 4.07
CA GLN A 215 -20.71 17.44 4.63
C GLN A 215 -20.46 18.94 4.52
#